data_AF-A0A8T6I2F1-F1
#
_entry.id   AF-A0A8T6I2F1-F1
#
_cell.length_a   1.000
_cell.length_b   1.000
_cell.length_c   1.000
_cell.angle_alpha   90.00
_cell.angle_beta   90.00
_cell.angle_gamma   90.00
#
_symmetry.space_group_name_H-M   'P 1'
#
loop_
_entity.id
_entity.type
_entity.pdbx_description
1 polymer ?
#
loop_
_entity_poly.entity_id
_entity_poly.type
_entity_poly.pdbx_seq_one_letter_code
_entity_poly.pdbx_strand_id
1 'polypeptide(L)'
;MSCSRRKPGCRWSLPRIRSPASPGAEAWRWRTSRATWISCGANRSAIAEADRATGTSTLAQSATPNVRHLLAMALASFVLLAFEQAELRLMVPVRSVLATVVSPIQYVTESPYRAGAYLGGFFSSHADLRRRNADLERESLRLQGLATRYEAVLEENDRLRRLFDSRTRLRSDVLIAELIEIVPDPSKHEVIIDKGSANGVAVGQAVVDSTGVVGQIVETSAVTSRVLLIIDARHSLPVEVLRNNLRTIATGTGSPDKLVLKDLPVTSGIREGDQLVTSGLGRRFPFGYPVGVVASVVTDQMQRFAQAEVDPSALLDRTRHLLVVFPTEVETTSPEEAPLAAPTSGAPEEQT
;
A
#
# COMPACT_ATOMS: atom_id res chain seq x y z
N MET A 1 38.95 7.15 53.35
CA MET A 1 37.61 7.07 53.97
C MET A 1 36.65 7.81 53.04
N SER A 2 35.95 7.06 52.18
CA SER A 2 34.49 6.83 52.21
C SER A 2 33.66 8.00 51.66
N CYS A 3 32.51 7.85 51.00
CA CYS A 3 31.86 6.80 50.21
C CYS A 3 30.51 7.41 49.81
N SER A 4 30.05 7.21 48.57
CA SER A 4 28.64 7.24 48.13
C SER A 4 27.91 8.61 48.15
N ARG A 5 26.96 8.94 47.26
CA ARG A 5 25.93 8.12 46.61
C ARG A 5 25.56 8.63 45.21
N ARG A 6 25.27 7.66 44.35
CA ARG A 6 24.49 7.76 43.10
C ARG A 6 22.99 7.85 43.42
N LYS A 7 22.23 8.54 42.57
CA LYS A 7 20.87 8.17 42.16
C LYS A 7 20.74 8.39 40.65
N PRO A 8 20.37 7.36 39.88
CA PRO A 8 19.43 7.59 38.80
C PRO A 8 18.29 6.57 38.88
N GLY A 9 17.07 7.08 38.78
CA GLY A 9 15.86 6.27 38.65
C GLY A 9 14.90 7.02 37.75
N CYS A 10 14.79 6.57 36.51
CA CYS A 10 13.53 6.43 35.79
C CYS A 10 13.80 5.64 34.51
N ARG A 11 13.19 4.45 34.49
CA ARG A 11 13.29 3.39 33.52
C ARG A 11 11.97 3.41 32.74
N TRP A 12 12.01 3.59 31.43
CA TRP A 12 10.92 3.20 30.54
C TRP A 12 11.51 2.48 29.33
N SER A 13 11.40 1.15 29.37
CA SER A 13 11.70 0.23 28.28
C SER A 13 10.44 0.05 27.43
N LEU A 14 10.47 0.47 26.18
CA LEU A 14 9.46 0.14 25.18
C LEU A 14 9.71 -1.29 24.65
N PRO A 15 8.66 -2.11 24.45
CA PRO A 15 8.81 -3.48 23.99
C PRO A 15 9.10 -3.56 22.49
N ARG A 16 10.09 -4.38 22.16
CA ARG A 16 10.44 -4.83 20.81
C ARG A 16 9.32 -5.74 20.28
N ILE A 17 8.57 -5.29 19.28
CA ILE A 17 7.63 -6.14 18.55
C ILE A 17 8.43 -6.95 17.52
N ARG A 18 8.57 -8.26 17.77
CA ARG A 18 8.98 -9.25 16.77
C ARG A 18 7.74 -9.73 16.03
N SER A 19 7.78 -9.65 14.71
CA SER A 19 6.91 -10.36 13.78
C SER A 19 7.13 -11.89 13.90
N PRO A 20 6.06 -12.70 13.89
CA PRO A 20 6.17 -14.12 13.58
C PRO A 20 5.90 -14.36 12.09
N ALA A 21 6.81 -15.10 11.49
CA ALA A 21 6.71 -15.70 10.17
C ALA A 21 5.55 -16.71 10.10
N SER A 22 4.99 -16.84 8.89
CA SER A 22 4.05 -17.86 8.48
C SER A 22 4.52 -19.29 8.79
N PRO A 23 3.58 -20.20 9.14
CA PRO A 23 3.73 -21.60 8.80
C PRO A 23 2.47 -22.11 8.08
N GLY A 24 2.63 -22.50 6.83
CA GLY A 24 1.61 -23.20 6.05
C GLY A 24 2.26 -24.36 5.31
N ALA A 25 2.32 -25.53 5.94
CA ALA A 25 2.25 -26.84 5.31
C ALA A 25 2.35 -27.97 6.37
N GLU A 26 1.58 -29.03 6.13
CA GLU A 26 1.78 -30.43 6.55
C GLU A 26 1.10 -30.99 7.81
N ALA A 27 0.53 -32.18 7.58
CA ALA A 27 0.25 -33.28 8.51
C ALA A 27 -1.10 -33.30 9.26
N TRP A 28 -2.16 -33.70 8.54
CA TRP A 28 -3.31 -34.40 9.12
C TRP A 28 -2.87 -35.78 9.64
N ARG A 29 -2.73 -35.93 10.96
CA ARG A 29 -2.57 -37.23 11.63
C ARG A 29 -3.92 -37.75 12.10
N TRP A 30 -4.40 -38.80 11.43
CA TRP A 30 -5.48 -39.66 11.90
C TRP A 30 -5.01 -40.46 13.13
N ARG A 31 -5.69 -40.32 14.26
CA ARG A 31 -5.47 -41.16 15.44
C ARG A 31 -6.48 -42.31 15.40
N THR A 32 -6.06 -43.46 14.90
CA THR A 32 -6.75 -44.73 15.08
C THR A 32 -6.34 -45.30 16.43
N SER A 33 -7.31 -45.55 17.32
CA SER A 33 -7.09 -46.34 18.53
C SER A 33 -7.86 -47.64 18.38
N ARG A 34 -7.08 -48.70 18.20
CA ARG A 34 -7.50 -50.10 18.15
C ARG A 34 -7.89 -50.57 19.55
N ALA A 35 -9.01 -51.28 19.59
CA ALA A 35 -9.35 -52.47 20.38
C ALA A 35 -8.59 -52.78 21.67
N THR A 36 -9.34 -53.16 22.70
CA THR A 36 -8.91 -54.22 23.62
C THR A 36 -10.11 -55.07 24.02
N TRP A 37 -10.04 -56.34 23.64
CA TRP A 37 -10.87 -57.45 24.14
C TRP A 37 -10.30 -57.90 25.49
N ILE A 38 -11.16 -58.15 26.48
CA ILE A 38 -10.87 -59.11 27.56
C ILE A 38 -12.15 -59.91 27.84
N SER A 39 -12.07 -61.19 27.47
CA SER A 39 -12.89 -62.31 27.91
C SER A 39 -12.51 -62.79 29.31
N CYS A 40 -13.48 -63.29 30.08
CA CYS A 40 -13.41 -64.39 31.09
C CYS A 40 -14.62 -64.22 32.01
N GLY A 41 -15.34 -65.23 32.48
CA GLY A 41 -15.30 -66.69 32.39
C GLY A 41 -16.64 -67.17 32.97
N ALA A 42 -17.31 -68.14 32.38
CA ALA A 42 -17.19 -69.56 32.74
C ALA A 42 -17.55 -69.87 34.21
N ASN A 43 -18.77 -70.39 34.43
CA ASN A 43 -19.09 -71.41 35.42
C ASN A 43 -20.50 -71.95 35.04
N ARG A 44 -20.73 -73.12 34.42
CA ARG A 44 -20.33 -74.52 34.66
C ARG A 44 -20.95 -75.14 35.92
N SER A 45 -22.09 -75.82 35.73
CA SER A 45 -22.46 -77.13 36.31
C SER A 45 -23.88 -77.45 35.81
N ALA A 46 -24.12 -78.47 34.96
CA ALA A 46 -23.98 -79.91 35.18
C ALA A 46 -24.87 -80.42 36.33
N ILE A 47 -26.04 -80.92 35.97
CA ILE A 47 -26.78 -82.02 36.63
C ILE A 47 -27.36 -82.82 35.46
N ALA A 48 -26.72 -83.89 34.98
CA ALA A 48 -26.81 -85.26 35.47
C ALA A 48 -28.28 -85.75 35.45
N GLU A 49 -28.73 -86.57 34.48
CA GLU A 49 -28.36 -87.97 34.20
C GLU A 49 -29.09 -88.99 35.10
N ALA A 50 -29.60 -90.00 34.40
CA ALA A 50 -29.70 -91.41 34.79
C ALA A 50 -30.90 -91.88 35.63
N ASP A 51 -31.66 -92.75 34.95
CA ASP A 51 -31.91 -94.15 35.32
C ASP A 51 -32.85 -94.45 36.51
N ARG A 52 -33.89 -95.23 36.24
CA ARG A 52 -33.76 -96.70 36.16
C ARG A 52 -35.05 -97.35 35.68
N ALA A 53 -34.84 -98.33 34.80
CA ALA A 53 -35.79 -99.35 34.41
C ALA A 53 -36.20 -100.27 35.57
N THR A 54 -37.40 -100.83 35.47
CA THR A 54 -37.83 -102.15 35.97
C THR A 54 -39.15 -102.42 35.22
N GLY A 55 -39.22 -103.40 34.30
CA GLY A 55 -39.59 -104.79 34.62
C GLY A 55 -41.01 -104.83 35.19
N THR A 56 -42.02 -105.52 34.67
CA THR A 56 -42.11 -106.74 33.87
C THR A 56 -43.60 -106.93 33.48
N SER A 57 -43.85 -107.52 32.31
CA SER A 57 -44.94 -108.45 31.95
C SER A 57 -46.39 -108.30 32.47
N THR A 58 -47.29 -108.65 31.54
CA THR A 58 -48.55 -109.42 31.69
C THR A 58 -49.82 -108.73 32.20
N LEU A 59 -50.73 -108.59 31.23
CA LEU A 59 -52.12 -109.05 31.21
C LEU A 59 -53.10 -108.58 32.30
N ALA A 60 -54.21 -108.09 31.74
CA ALA A 60 -55.59 -108.30 32.18
C ALA A 60 -56.22 -107.33 33.19
N GLN A 61 -57.40 -106.88 32.74
CA GLN A 61 -58.62 -106.57 33.48
C GLN A 61 -58.95 -105.10 33.83
N SER A 62 -59.83 -104.57 32.96
CA SER A 62 -61.12 -103.94 33.25
C SER A 62 -61.17 -102.79 34.25
N ALA A 63 -61.36 -101.60 33.70
CA ALA A 63 -62.31 -100.64 34.23
C ALA A 63 -62.84 -99.81 33.04
N THR A 64 -64.12 -99.92 32.71
CA THR A 64 -64.78 -99.04 31.74
C THR A 64 -65.03 -97.68 32.40
N PRO A 65 -64.37 -96.59 32.00
CA PRO A 65 -64.82 -95.27 32.39
C PRO A 65 -66.03 -94.92 31.51
N ASN A 66 -67.11 -94.49 32.15
CA ASN A 66 -68.37 -94.16 31.49
C ASN A 66 -68.13 -93.12 30.38
N VAL A 67 -68.31 -93.52 29.11
CA VAL A 67 -68.12 -92.71 27.90
C VAL A 67 -68.84 -91.36 27.99
N ARG A 68 -69.93 -91.28 28.77
CA ARG A 68 -70.67 -90.04 29.08
C ARG A 68 -69.82 -88.95 29.74
N HIS A 69 -68.89 -89.29 30.64
CA HIS A 69 -68.02 -88.30 31.29
C HIS A 69 -66.94 -87.78 30.36
N LEU A 70 -66.38 -88.66 29.50
CA LEU A 70 -65.41 -88.23 28.48
C LEU A 70 -66.06 -87.33 27.42
N LEU A 71 -67.28 -87.65 27.00
CA LEU A 71 -68.06 -86.80 26.09
C LEU A 71 -68.43 -85.46 26.72
N ALA A 72 -68.81 -85.45 28.00
CA ALA A 72 -69.11 -84.21 28.72
C ALA A 72 -67.88 -83.31 28.87
N MET A 73 -66.70 -83.88 29.15
CA MET A 73 -65.45 -83.12 29.26
C MET A 73 -64.99 -82.56 27.90
N ALA A 74 -65.14 -83.33 26.83
CA ALA A 74 -64.82 -82.87 25.47
C ALA A 74 -65.76 -81.76 25.01
N LEU A 75 -67.05 -81.86 25.33
CA LEU A 75 -68.05 -80.84 24.99
C LEU A 75 -67.84 -79.57 25.83
N ALA A 76 -67.46 -79.71 27.11
CA ALA A 76 -67.08 -78.60 27.96
C ALA A 76 -65.83 -77.88 27.45
N SER A 77 -64.78 -78.60 27.00
CA SER A 77 -63.58 -77.95 26.44
C SER A 77 -63.88 -77.25 25.12
N PHE A 78 -64.73 -77.84 24.27
CA PHE A 78 -65.16 -77.21 23.02
C PHE A 78 -65.97 -75.92 23.27
N VAL A 79 -66.84 -75.91 24.28
CA VAL A 79 -67.60 -74.72 24.68
C VAL A 79 -66.69 -73.64 25.26
N LEU A 80 -65.70 -74.01 26.08
CA LEU A 80 -64.70 -73.06 26.62
C LEU A 80 -63.86 -72.42 25.51
N LEU A 81 -63.38 -73.20 24.55
CA LEU A 81 -62.61 -72.68 23.41
C LEU A 81 -63.46 -71.82 22.46
N ALA A 82 -64.74 -72.17 22.27
CA ALA A 82 -65.66 -71.37 21.49
C ALA A 82 -66.01 -70.03 22.17
N PHE A 83 -66.10 -70.01 23.51
CA PHE A 83 -66.34 -68.81 24.29
C PHE A 83 -65.12 -67.86 24.26
N GLU A 84 -63.91 -68.40 24.37
CA GLU A 84 -62.66 -67.64 24.27
C GLU A 84 -62.47 -67.03 22.87
N GLN A 85 -62.82 -67.76 21.80
CA GLN A 85 -62.85 -67.21 20.44
C GLN A 85 -63.89 -66.11 20.23
N ALA A 86 -64.97 -66.08 21.01
CA ALA A 86 -66.01 -65.05 20.92
C ALA A 86 -65.57 -63.74 21.60
N GLU A 87 -64.88 -63.81 22.74
CA GLU A 87 -64.41 -62.62 23.48
C GLU A 87 -63.21 -61.93 22.81
N LEU A 88 -62.27 -62.69 22.21
CA LEU A 88 -61.14 -62.11 21.46
C LEU A 88 -61.57 -61.40 20.17
N ARG A 89 -62.74 -61.71 19.59
CA ARG A 89 -63.23 -61.10 18.35
C ARG A 89 -63.93 -59.76 18.57
N LEU A 90 -64.38 -59.47 19.79
CA LEU A 90 -65.04 -58.21 20.16
C LEU A 90 -64.07 -57.10 20.59
N MET A 91 -62.84 -57.44 20.99
CA MET A 91 -61.82 -56.50 21.52
C MET A 91 -60.77 -56.05 20.48
N VAL A 92 -60.91 -56.45 19.21
CA VAL A 92 -60.06 -55.98 18.10
C VAL A 92 -60.50 -54.60 17.53
N PRO A 93 -61.79 -54.26 17.40
CA PRO A 93 -62.19 -52.97 16.82
C PRO A 93 -62.08 -51.77 17.79
N VAL A 94 -62.07 -51.98 19.11
CA VAL A 94 -61.97 -50.86 20.07
C VAL A 94 -60.55 -50.31 20.14
N ARG A 95 -59.54 -51.19 20.05
CA ARG A 95 -58.12 -50.81 20.10
C ARG A 95 -57.67 -50.09 18.82
N SER A 96 -58.24 -50.43 17.67
CA SER A 96 -57.96 -49.76 16.40
C SER A 96 -58.62 -48.38 16.32
N VAL A 97 -59.85 -48.22 16.82
CA VAL A 97 -60.52 -46.90 16.86
C VAL A 97 -59.83 -45.94 17.82
N LEU A 98 -59.40 -46.39 19.00
CA LEU A 98 -58.66 -45.55 19.95
C LEU A 98 -57.30 -45.09 19.38
N ALA A 99 -56.59 -45.98 18.65
CA ALA A 99 -55.34 -45.64 18.00
C ALA A 99 -55.54 -44.65 16.82
N THR A 100 -56.64 -44.75 16.08
CA THR A 100 -56.98 -43.83 14.98
C THR A 100 -57.39 -42.44 15.49
N VAL A 101 -58.03 -42.34 16.64
CA VAL A 101 -58.47 -41.04 17.23
C VAL A 101 -57.34 -40.32 17.96
N VAL A 102 -56.37 -41.05 18.55
CA VAL A 102 -55.23 -40.47 19.29
C VAL A 102 -54.05 -40.13 18.38
N SER A 103 -53.93 -40.77 17.21
CA SER A 103 -52.86 -40.54 16.22
C SER A 103 -52.69 -39.09 15.70
N PRO A 104 -53.73 -38.28 15.42
CA PRO A 104 -53.52 -36.97 14.81
C PRO A 104 -52.97 -35.91 15.77
N ILE A 105 -53.02 -36.14 17.08
CA ILE A 105 -52.62 -35.12 18.07
C ILE A 105 -51.09 -34.94 18.14
N GLN A 106 -50.31 -35.96 17.75
CA GLN A 106 -48.85 -35.86 17.69
C GLN A 106 -48.38 -35.00 16.48
N TYR A 107 -49.12 -35.00 15.37
CA TYR A 107 -48.78 -34.21 14.18
C TYR A 107 -49.21 -32.73 14.27
N VAL A 108 -50.32 -32.45 14.96
CA VAL A 108 -50.86 -31.08 15.08
C VAL A 108 -49.96 -30.20 15.96
N THR A 109 -49.31 -30.78 16.98
CA THR A 109 -48.52 -30.05 17.98
C THR A 109 -47.19 -29.49 17.42
N GLU A 110 -46.63 -30.09 16.37
CA GLU A 110 -45.37 -29.63 15.75
C GLU A 110 -45.56 -28.73 14.51
N SER A 111 -46.77 -28.69 13.95
CA SER A 111 -47.06 -27.91 12.73
C SER A 111 -46.96 -26.39 12.87
N PRO A 112 -47.38 -25.74 13.98
CA PRO A 112 -47.32 -24.28 14.08
C PRO A 112 -45.90 -23.76 14.25
N TYR A 113 -45.01 -24.52 14.91
CA TYR A 113 -43.61 -24.12 15.12
C TYR A 113 -42.79 -24.20 13.81
N ARG A 114 -43.07 -25.19 12.95
CA ARG A 114 -42.42 -25.33 11.63
C ARG A 114 -42.94 -24.32 10.60
N ALA A 115 -44.25 -24.03 10.61
CA ALA A 115 -44.83 -23.02 9.72
C ALA A 115 -44.36 -21.59 10.06
N GLY A 116 -44.25 -21.25 11.34
CA GLY A 116 -43.73 -19.95 11.79
C GLY A 116 -42.26 -19.73 11.42
N ALA A 117 -41.42 -20.75 11.54
CA ALA A 117 -40.00 -20.68 11.20
C ALA A 117 -39.75 -20.53 9.68
N TYR A 118 -40.53 -21.22 8.83
CA TYR A 118 -40.41 -21.08 7.37
C TYR A 118 -40.89 -19.72 6.86
N LEU A 119 -42.00 -19.20 7.40
CA LEU A 119 -42.50 -17.87 7.02
C LEU A 119 -41.56 -16.77 7.52
N GLY A 120 -41.06 -16.85 8.75
CA GLY A 120 -40.08 -15.89 9.28
C GLY A 120 -38.76 -15.85 8.50
N GLY A 121 -38.25 -17.02 8.10
CA GLY A 121 -37.00 -17.14 7.31
C GLY A 121 -37.12 -16.63 5.87
N PHE A 122 -38.28 -16.82 5.22
CA PHE A 122 -38.49 -16.29 3.86
C PHE A 122 -38.55 -14.75 3.84
N PHE A 123 -39.31 -14.14 4.75
CA PHE A 123 -39.42 -12.68 4.82
C PHE A 123 -38.13 -12.01 5.29
N SER A 124 -37.38 -12.59 6.23
CA SER A 124 -36.07 -12.07 6.64
C SER A 124 -35.04 -12.15 5.52
N SER A 125 -34.97 -13.28 4.79
CA SER A 125 -34.04 -13.42 3.67
C SER A 125 -34.31 -12.42 2.54
N HIS A 126 -35.57 -12.13 2.22
CA HIS A 126 -35.90 -11.17 1.17
C HIS A 126 -35.62 -9.73 1.60
N ALA A 127 -35.88 -9.39 2.87
CA ALA A 127 -35.52 -8.10 3.44
C ALA A 127 -33.99 -7.90 3.50
N ASP A 128 -33.25 -8.93 3.89
CA ASP A 128 -31.79 -8.91 3.94
C ASP A 128 -31.17 -8.84 2.54
N LEU A 129 -31.73 -9.55 1.55
CA LEU A 129 -31.27 -9.50 0.17
C LEU A 129 -31.51 -8.11 -0.45
N ARG A 130 -32.66 -7.49 -0.17
CA ARG A 130 -32.94 -6.10 -0.58
C ARG A 130 -32.00 -5.11 0.09
N ARG A 131 -31.71 -5.27 1.38
CA ARG A 131 -30.74 -4.42 2.10
C ARG A 131 -29.34 -4.55 1.48
N ARG A 132 -28.88 -5.78 1.23
CA ARG A 132 -27.58 -6.03 0.58
C ARG A 132 -27.52 -5.45 -0.82
N ASN A 133 -28.57 -5.57 -1.63
CA ASN A 133 -28.60 -4.91 -2.94
C ASN A 133 -28.54 -3.40 -2.82
N ALA A 134 -29.29 -2.78 -1.90
CA ALA A 134 -29.23 -1.34 -1.67
C ALA A 134 -27.86 -0.88 -1.14
N ASP A 135 -27.19 -1.70 -0.32
CA ASP A 135 -25.82 -1.42 0.15
C ASP A 135 -24.80 -1.56 -0.99
N LEU A 136 -24.92 -2.60 -1.82
CA LEU A 136 -24.08 -2.82 -2.99
C LEU A 136 -24.26 -1.72 -4.05
N GLU A 137 -25.48 -1.27 -4.30
CA GLU A 137 -25.77 -0.14 -5.19
C GLU A 137 -25.15 1.15 -4.66
N ARG A 138 -25.27 1.42 -3.34
CA ARG A 138 -24.62 2.57 -2.71
C ARG A 138 -23.11 2.52 -2.83
N GLU A 139 -22.51 1.35 -2.62
CA GLU A 139 -21.05 1.18 -2.77
C GLU A 139 -20.62 1.31 -4.24
N SER A 140 -21.40 0.78 -5.18
CA SER A 140 -21.14 0.95 -6.62
C SER A 140 -21.16 2.43 -7.02
N LEU A 141 -22.17 3.18 -6.59
CA LEU A 141 -22.27 4.63 -6.83
C LEU A 141 -21.10 5.39 -6.19
N ARG A 142 -20.69 5.00 -4.97
CA ARG A 142 -19.54 5.60 -4.29
C ARG A 142 -18.25 5.37 -5.06
N LEU A 143 -18.01 4.14 -5.50
CA LEU A 143 -16.82 3.77 -6.28
C LEU A 143 -16.79 4.47 -7.64
N GLN A 144 -17.94 4.58 -8.33
CA GLN A 144 -18.06 5.34 -9.56
C GLN A 144 -17.71 6.82 -9.34
N GLY A 145 -18.22 7.44 -8.27
CA GLY A 145 -17.89 8.84 -7.95
C GLY A 145 -16.39 9.06 -7.65
N LEU A 146 -15.74 8.10 -7.00
CA LEU A 146 -14.29 8.14 -6.78
C LEU A 146 -13.51 8.01 -8.09
N ALA A 147 -13.94 7.13 -8.99
CA ALA A 147 -13.32 6.96 -10.30
C ALA A 147 -13.40 8.26 -11.14
N THR A 148 -14.58 8.88 -11.23
CA THR A 148 -14.75 10.15 -11.95
C THR A 148 -13.88 11.27 -11.36
N ARG A 149 -13.77 11.35 -10.03
CA ARG A 149 -12.91 12.34 -9.39
C ARG A 149 -11.43 12.10 -9.68
N TYR A 150 -11.01 10.84 -9.73
CA TYR A 150 -9.65 10.48 -10.07
C TYR A 150 -9.31 10.85 -11.52
N GLU A 151 -10.20 10.55 -12.47
CA GLU A 151 -10.07 10.95 -13.87
C GLU A 151 -9.96 12.48 -14.03
N ALA A 152 -10.82 13.25 -13.34
CA ALA A 152 -10.75 14.71 -13.37
C ALA A 152 -9.42 15.26 -12.85
N VAL A 153 -8.83 14.63 -11.82
CA VAL A 153 -7.52 15.02 -11.30
C VAL A 153 -6.40 14.69 -12.29
N LEU A 154 -6.48 13.55 -12.98
CA LEU A 154 -5.52 13.19 -14.02
C LEU A 154 -5.58 14.17 -15.20
N GLU A 155 -6.78 14.51 -15.68
CA GLU A 155 -6.96 15.48 -16.75
C GLU A 155 -6.41 16.87 -16.38
N GLU A 156 -6.64 17.32 -15.15
CA GLU A 156 -6.08 18.59 -14.68
C GLU A 156 -4.56 18.52 -14.56
N ASN A 157 -3.99 17.39 -14.11
CA ASN A 157 -2.55 17.20 -14.08
C ASN A 157 -1.95 17.28 -15.50
N ASP A 158 -2.55 16.60 -16.47
CA ASP A 158 -2.12 16.61 -17.86
C ASP A 158 -2.31 17.99 -18.50
N ARG A 159 -3.38 18.70 -18.15
CA ARG A 159 -3.60 20.08 -18.58
C ARG A 159 -2.53 21.01 -18.01
N LEU A 160 -2.22 20.91 -16.72
CA LEU A 160 -1.16 21.70 -16.08
C LEU A 160 0.19 21.40 -16.72
N ARG A 161 0.53 20.14 -16.98
CA ARG A 161 1.75 19.75 -17.70
C ARG A 161 1.81 20.38 -19.09
N ARG A 162 0.73 20.30 -19.87
CA ARG A 162 0.64 20.93 -21.19
C ARG A 162 0.80 22.46 -21.13
N LEU A 163 0.21 23.10 -20.12
CA LEU A 163 0.37 24.55 -19.90
C LEU A 163 1.81 24.90 -19.52
N PHE A 164 2.45 24.11 -18.65
CA PHE A 164 3.87 24.26 -18.34
C PHE A 164 4.73 24.08 -19.59
N ASP A 165 4.57 22.98 -20.34
CA ASP A 165 5.31 22.72 -21.58
C ASP A 165 5.14 23.85 -22.61
N SER A 166 3.93 24.40 -22.75
CA SER A 166 3.66 25.51 -23.66
C SER A 166 4.30 26.83 -23.24
N ARG A 167 4.39 27.09 -21.93
CA ARG A 167 4.99 28.32 -21.38
C ARG A 167 6.52 28.23 -21.36
N THR A 168 7.05 27.03 -21.14
CA THR A 168 8.48 26.72 -21.23
C THR A 168 8.99 26.98 -22.65
N ARG A 169 8.28 26.54 -23.70
CA ARG A 169 8.63 26.85 -25.10
C ARG A 169 8.70 28.36 -25.42
N LEU A 170 8.03 29.21 -24.65
CA LEU A 170 7.98 30.66 -24.88
C LEU A 170 9.03 31.44 -24.08
N ARG A 171 9.65 30.84 -23.05
CA ARG A 171 10.72 31.45 -22.23
C ARG A 171 11.68 30.35 -21.78
N SER A 172 12.66 30.07 -22.63
CA SER A 172 13.73 29.07 -22.44
C SER A 172 13.20 27.64 -22.45
N ASP A 173 13.63 26.82 -23.42
CA ASP A 173 13.39 25.38 -23.34
C ASP A 173 13.96 24.89 -21.98
N VAL A 174 13.15 24.21 -21.19
CA VAL A 174 13.53 23.64 -19.89
C VAL A 174 13.15 22.17 -19.91
N LEU A 175 14.09 21.31 -19.52
CA LEU A 175 13.87 19.87 -19.42
C LEU A 175 13.80 19.46 -17.95
N ILE A 176 12.74 18.76 -17.58
CA ILE A 176 12.59 18.17 -16.24
C ILE A 176 13.47 16.92 -16.17
N ALA A 177 14.29 16.83 -15.13
CA ALA A 177 15.14 15.70 -14.82
C ALA A 177 14.94 15.23 -13.37
N GLU A 178 15.17 13.96 -13.10
CA GLU A 178 15.15 13.37 -11.76
C GLU A 178 16.59 13.13 -11.27
N LEU A 179 16.83 13.40 -10.00
CA LEU A 179 18.08 13.08 -9.31
C LEU A 179 18.15 11.57 -9.04
N ILE A 180 19.12 10.89 -9.66
CA ILE A 180 19.35 9.46 -9.48
C ILE A 180 20.31 9.19 -8.32
N GLU A 181 21.43 9.90 -8.30
CA GLU A 181 22.56 9.59 -7.42
C GLU A 181 23.29 10.84 -6.96
N ILE A 182 23.74 10.84 -5.70
CA ILE A 182 24.62 11.84 -5.12
C ILE A 182 26.00 11.21 -5.00
N VAL A 183 27.02 11.83 -5.58
CA VAL A 183 28.38 11.27 -5.57
C VAL A 183 28.97 11.41 -4.14
N PRO A 184 29.39 10.32 -3.48
CA PRO A 184 29.80 10.33 -2.07
C PRO A 184 31.26 10.80 -1.87
N ASP A 185 31.71 11.82 -2.60
CA ASP A 185 33.07 12.37 -2.51
C ASP A 185 33.04 13.72 -1.76
N PRO A 186 33.66 13.85 -0.57
CA PRO A 186 33.68 15.11 0.19
C PRO A 186 34.36 16.28 -0.54
N SER A 187 35.20 15.99 -1.54
CA SER A 187 35.90 17.00 -2.33
C SER A 187 35.20 17.35 -3.63
N LYS A 188 34.24 16.52 -4.08
CA LYS A 188 33.50 16.70 -5.33
C LYS A 188 32.00 16.67 -5.05
N HIS A 189 31.42 17.87 -5.05
CA HIS A 189 29.99 18.03 -4.83
C HIS A 189 29.27 17.91 -6.17
N GLU A 190 28.98 16.68 -6.56
CA GLU A 190 28.40 16.33 -7.86
C GLU A 190 27.18 15.42 -7.69
N VAL A 191 26.22 15.59 -8.58
CA VAL A 191 25.00 14.78 -8.63
C VAL A 191 24.72 14.26 -10.03
N ILE A 192 24.04 13.12 -10.14
CA ILE A 192 23.72 12.47 -11.41
C ILE A 192 22.22 12.54 -11.67
N ILE A 193 21.86 12.98 -12.87
CA ILE A 193 20.46 13.13 -13.30
C ILE A 193 20.09 12.13 -14.41
N ASP A 194 18.79 11.82 -14.51
CA ASP A 194 18.21 10.84 -15.44
C ASP A 194 18.04 11.33 -16.90
N LYS A 195 18.74 12.40 -17.26
CA LYS A 195 18.73 12.97 -18.61
C LYS A 195 20.13 13.06 -19.16
N GLY A 196 20.30 12.63 -20.41
CA GLY A 196 21.58 12.62 -21.11
C GLY A 196 21.53 13.33 -22.45
N SER A 197 22.57 13.14 -23.27
CA SER A 197 22.66 13.72 -24.61
C SER A 197 21.53 13.27 -25.53
N ALA A 198 20.97 12.07 -25.33
CA ALA A 198 19.78 11.61 -26.06
C ALA A 198 18.53 12.48 -25.80
N ASN A 199 18.51 13.24 -24.70
CA ASN A 199 17.45 14.18 -24.35
C ASN A 199 17.79 15.64 -24.72
N GLY A 200 18.87 15.87 -25.46
CA GLY A 200 19.34 17.22 -25.81
C GLY A 200 20.13 17.92 -24.70
N VAL A 201 20.51 17.20 -23.64
CA VAL A 201 21.33 17.74 -22.56
C VAL A 201 22.77 17.92 -23.05
N ALA A 202 23.35 19.09 -22.76
CA ALA A 202 24.70 19.45 -23.16
C ALA A 202 25.52 20.00 -21.98
N VAL A 203 26.83 19.79 -22.03
CA VAL A 203 27.77 20.37 -21.07
C VAL A 203 27.67 21.90 -21.11
N GLY A 204 27.63 22.51 -19.93
CA GLY A 204 27.50 23.97 -19.81
C GLY A 204 26.11 24.45 -19.41
N GLN A 205 25.08 23.63 -19.54
CA GLN A 205 23.71 24.02 -19.18
C GLN A 205 23.55 24.22 -17.67
N ALA A 206 22.72 25.21 -17.32
CA ALA A 206 22.38 25.50 -15.94
C ALA A 206 21.30 24.54 -15.44
N VAL A 207 21.45 24.10 -14.19
CA VAL A 207 20.49 23.24 -13.51
C VAL A 207 19.91 24.01 -12.33
N VAL A 208 18.59 24.07 -12.26
CA VAL A 208 17.84 24.84 -11.26
C VAL A 208 16.76 23.97 -10.61
N ASP A 209 16.34 24.35 -9.42
CA ASP A 209 15.19 23.81 -8.70
C ASP A 209 14.14 24.92 -8.51
N SER A 210 12.98 24.56 -7.98
CA SER A 210 11.92 25.43 -7.46
C SER A 210 12.42 26.58 -6.56
N THR A 211 13.52 26.37 -5.84
CA THR A 211 14.05 27.33 -4.85
C THR A 211 15.23 28.16 -5.34
N GLY A 212 15.98 27.68 -6.34
CA GLY A 212 17.15 28.39 -6.85
C GLY A 212 18.06 27.57 -7.75
N VAL A 213 19.22 28.15 -8.06
CA VAL A 213 20.24 27.48 -8.88
C VAL A 213 20.89 26.35 -8.10
N VAL A 214 20.96 25.17 -8.70
CA VAL A 214 21.56 23.98 -8.09
C VAL A 214 23.00 23.80 -8.58
N GLY A 215 23.24 24.01 -9.87
CA GLY A 215 24.55 23.76 -10.44
C GLY A 215 24.60 23.87 -11.95
N GLN A 216 25.60 23.20 -12.53
CA GLN A 216 25.88 23.21 -13.95
C GLN A 216 26.30 21.84 -14.44
N ILE A 217 25.88 21.48 -15.64
CA ILE A 217 26.27 20.22 -16.27
C ILE A 217 27.74 20.28 -16.68
N VAL A 218 28.52 19.31 -16.22
CA VAL A 218 29.96 19.18 -16.50
C VAL A 218 30.30 17.99 -17.38
N GLU A 219 29.45 16.96 -17.36
CA GLU A 219 29.64 15.75 -18.16
C GLU A 219 28.27 15.19 -18.56
N THR A 220 28.17 14.69 -19.79
CA THR A 220 26.94 14.11 -20.35
C THR A 220 27.23 12.74 -20.92
N SER A 221 26.49 11.73 -20.48
CA SER A 221 26.41 10.41 -21.10
C SER A 221 25.16 10.33 -22.00
N ALA A 222 24.95 9.19 -22.66
CA ALA A 222 23.79 9.00 -23.55
C ALA A 222 22.45 9.18 -22.82
N VAL A 223 22.33 8.63 -21.60
CA VAL A 223 21.08 8.58 -20.81
C VAL A 223 21.13 9.34 -19.49
N THR A 224 22.32 9.67 -18.99
CA THR A 224 22.51 10.37 -17.72
C THR A 224 23.48 11.54 -17.89
N SER A 225 23.46 12.48 -16.95
CA SER A 225 24.41 13.59 -16.91
C SER A 225 24.87 13.88 -15.49
N ARG A 226 26.07 14.43 -15.37
CA ARG A 226 26.68 14.83 -14.11
C ARG A 226 26.59 16.34 -13.96
N VAL A 227 26.05 16.77 -12.83
CA VAL A 227 25.86 18.17 -12.46
C VAL A 227 26.86 18.50 -11.35
N LEU A 228 27.69 19.51 -11.59
CA LEU A 228 28.53 20.13 -10.57
C LEU A 228 27.71 21.12 -9.78
N LEU A 229 27.63 20.93 -8.46
CA LEU A 229 26.84 21.78 -7.58
C LEU A 229 27.51 23.12 -7.34
N ILE A 230 26.71 24.16 -7.05
CA ILE A 230 27.22 25.51 -6.81
C ILE A 230 28.11 25.62 -5.57
N ILE A 231 27.98 24.67 -4.65
CA ILE A 231 28.76 24.58 -3.41
C ILE A 231 30.17 24.03 -3.61
N ASP A 232 30.47 23.42 -4.76
CA ASP A 232 31.81 22.90 -5.06
C ASP A 232 32.84 24.04 -5.19
N ALA A 233 34.04 23.86 -4.64
CA ALA A 233 35.10 24.86 -4.69
C ALA A 233 35.59 25.19 -6.11
N ARG A 234 35.36 24.29 -7.07
CA ARG A 234 35.68 24.48 -8.49
C ARG A 234 34.58 25.24 -9.24
N HIS A 235 33.42 25.46 -8.61
CA HIS A 235 32.32 26.17 -9.24
C HIS A 235 32.39 27.67 -9.00
N SER A 236 32.12 28.44 -10.04
CA SER A 236 32.05 29.90 -10.00
C SER A 236 30.82 30.36 -10.76
N LEU A 237 29.92 31.03 -10.04
CA LEU A 237 28.62 31.47 -10.53
C LEU A 237 28.58 33.00 -10.60
N PRO A 238 28.40 33.59 -11.79
CA PRO A 238 28.22 35.04 -11.91
C PRO A 238 26.88 35.49 -11.33
N VAL A 239 26.91 36.28 -10.26
CA VAL A 239 25.73 36.75 -9.52
C VAL A 239 25.60 38.27 -9.57
N GLU A 240 24.37 38.73 -9.35
CA GLU A 240 23.99 40.13 -9.23
C GLU A 240 23.21 40.34 -7.94
N VAL A 241 23.56 41.38 -7.19
CA VAL A 241 22.83 41.78 -5.98
C VAL A 241 21.57 42.52 -6.38
N LEU A 242 20.41 42.04 -5.98
CA LEU A 242 19.12 42.57 -6.43
C LEU A 242 18.88 44.03 -6.01
N ARG A 243 19.45 44.47 -4.88
CA ARG A 243 19.24 45.82 -4.35
C ARG A 243 19.95 46.92 -5.15
N ASN A 244 21.22 46.69 -5.50
CA ASN A 244 22.09 47.72 -6.09
C ASN A 244 22.67 47.31 -7.46
N ASN A 245 22.22 46.19 -8.03
CA ASN A 245 22.65 45.62 -9.31
C ASN A 245 24.17 45.41 -9.39
N LEU A 246 24.83 45.21 -8.24
CA LEU A 246 26.25 44.92 -8.20
C LEU A 246 26.50 43.51 -8.72
N ARG A 247 27.33 43.40 -9.75
CA ARG A 247 27.75 42.12 -10.32
C ARG A 247 29.03 41.63 -9.68
N THR A 248 29.04 40.36 -9.33
CA THR A 248 30.18 39.68 -8.71
C THR A 248 30.14 38.18 -9.01
N ILE A 249 31.08 37.42 -8.47
CA ILE A 249 31.18 35.97 -8.65
C ILE A 249 31.04 35.30 -7.30
N ALA A 250 30.08 34.39 -7.19
CA ALA A 250 29.97 33.49 -6.07
C ALA A 250 30.80 32.23 -6.32
N THR A 251 31.63 31.85 -5.37
CA THR A 251 32.42 30.61 -5.41
C THR A 251 31.94 29.67 -4.32
N GLY A 252 31.84 28.39 -4.64
CA GLY A 252 31.56 27.36 -3.64
C GLY A 252 32.70 27.22 -2.64
N THR A 253 32.39 26.77 -1.43
CA THR A 253 33.38 26.56 -0.36
C THR A 253 33.74 25.08 -0.15
N GLY A 254 33.00 24.17 -0.77
CA GLY A 254 32.99 22.75 -0.45
C GLY A 254 32.17 22.42 0.81
N SER A 255 31.45 23.39 1.38
CA SER A 255 30.47 23.16 2.46
C SER A 255 29.05 23.26 1.90
N PRO A 256 28.11 22.41 2.36
CA PRO A 256 26.76 22.31 1.78
C PRO A 256 25.93 23.59 1.90
N ASP A 257 26.21 24.42 2.91
CA ASP A 257 25.36 25.56 3.26
C ASP A 257 26.07 26.91 3.07
N LYS A 258 27.22 26.95 2.37
CA LYS A 258 28.01 28.18 2.26
C LYS A 258 28.57 28.44 0.87
N LEU A 259 28.27 29.62 0.36
CA LEU A 259 28.93 30.24 -0.78
C LEU A 259 29.70 31.48 -0.30
N VAL A 260 30.76 31.86 -1.02
CA VAL A 260 31.55 33.05 -0.70
C VAL A 260 31.65 33.94 -1.93
N LEU A 261 31.42 35.23 -1.72
CA LEU A 261 31.74 36.28 -2.68
C LEU A 261 33.15 36.78 -2.37
N LYS A 262 34.07 36.60 -3.32
CA LYS A 262 35.47 37.03 -3.18
C LYS A 262 35.68 38.40 -3.84
N ASP A 263 36.74 39.08 -3.42
CA ASP A 263 37.28 40.28 -4.07
C ASP A 263 36.30 41.45 -4.23
N LEU A 264 35.42 41.64 -3.25
CA LEU A 264 34.44 42.74 -3.28
C LEU A 264 35.12 44.06 -2.91
N PRO A 265 35.03 45.13 -3.71
CA PRO A 265 35.49 46.45 -3.29
C PRO A 265 34.75 46.88 -2.01
N VAL A 266 35.44 47.51 -1.06
CA VAL A 266 34.80 48.01 0.19
C VAL A 266 33.68 49.04 -0.12
N THR A 267 33.77 49.74 -1.25
CA THR A 267 32.76 50.69 -1.74
C THR A 267 31.53 50.03 -2.39
N SER A 268 31.51 48.71 -2.54
CA SER A 268 30.46 47.96 -3.22
C SER A 268 29.10 48.01 -2.52
N GLY A 269 29.07 48.39 -1.24
CA GLY A 269 27.85 48.63 -0.49
C GLY A 269 26.98 47.38 -0.32
N ILE A 270 27.57 46.18 -0.27
CA ILE A 270 26.89 44.92 0.11
C ILE A 270 26.54 44.94 1.60
N ARG A 271 25.38 44.40 1.95
CA ARG A 271 24.92 44.27 3.33
C ARG A 271 24.36 42.87 3.58
N GLU A 272 24.34 42.49 4.85
CA GLU A 272 23.65 41.28 5.31
C GLU A 272 22.16 41.36 4.94
N GLY A 273 21.59 40.24 4.49
CA GLY A 273 20.22 40.13 4.01
C GLY A 273 20.03 40.47 2.52
N ASP A 274 21.08 40.83 1.79
CA ASP A 274 20.97 41.06 0.35
C ASP A 274 20.68 39.77 -0.42
N GLN A 275 19.72 39.85 -1.34
CA GLN A 275 19.37 38.75 -2.22
C GLN A 275 20.26 38.74 -3.46
N LEU A 276 20.75 37.55 -3.81
CA LEU A 276 21.58 37.32 -4.98
C LEU A 276 20.80 36.55 -6.04
N VAL A 277 20.89 37.04 -7.27
CA VAL A 277 20.33 36.40 -8.46
C VAL A 277 21.41 36.15 -9.49
N THR A 278 21.18 35.29 -10.46
CA THR A 278 22.12 35.06 -11.57
C THR A 278 22.21 36.30 -12.46
N SER A 279 23.44 36.75 -12.73
CA SER A 279 23.70 37.96 -13.53
C SER A 279 23.57 37.76 -15.05
N GLY A 280 23.40 36.53 -15.53
CA GLY A 280 23.41 36.22 -16.96
C GLY A 280 24.77 36.43 -17.65
N LEU A 281 25.80 36.85 -16.91
CA LEU A 281 27.12 37.13 -17.45
C LEU A 281 27.77 35.84 -17.98
N GLY A 282 28.39 35.94 -19.16
CA GLY A 282 29.02 34.78 -19.82
C GLY A 282 28.03 33.82 -20.49
N ARG A 283 26.72 34.15 -20.55
CA ARG A 283 25.66 33.40 -21.25
C ARG A 283 25.51 31.93 -20.86
N ARG A 284 26.10 31.53 -19.72
CA ARG A 284 26.09 30.13 -19.24
C ARG A 284 24.92 29.86 -18.30
N PHE A 285 24.55 30.86 -17.52
CA PHE A 285 23.38 30.83 -16.65
C PHE A 285 22.33 31.81 -17.19
N PRO A 286 21.04 31.45 -17.19
CA PRO A 286 19.98 32.39 -17.49
C PRO A 286 19.96 33.51 -16.45
N PHE A 287 19.48 34.70 -16.83
CA PHE A 287 19.42 35.85 -15.94
C PHE A 287 18.24 35.75 -14.94
N GLY A 288 18.46 36.19 -13.70
CA GLY A 288 17.38 36.43 -12.73
C GLY A 288 16.92 35.23 -11.90
N TYR A 289 17.69 34.15 -11.83
CA TYR A 289 17.39 33.00 -10.97
C TYR A 289 17.96 33.21 -9.57
N PRO A 290 17.22 32.88 -8.50
CA PRO A 290 17.70 33.07 -7.13
C PRO A 290 18.86 32.13 -6.82
N VAL A 291 19.87 32.68 -6.14
CA VAL A 291 21.08 31.95 -5.75
C VAL A 291 21.19 31.80 -4.24
N GLY A 292 21.00 32.90 -3.51
CA GLY A 292 21.22 32.91 -2.07
C GLY A 292 20.98 34.27 -1.42
N VAL A 293 21.18 34.32 -0.11
CA VAL A 293 21.10 35.54 0.70
C VAL A 293 22.42 35.76 1.42
N VAL A 294 22.91 37.00 1.44
CA VAL A 294 24.14 37.36 2.17
C VAL A 294 23.92 37.18 3.66
N ALA A 295 24.68 36.26 4.27
CA ALA A 295 24.61 35.93 5.69
C ALA A 295 25.49 36.87 6.53
N SER A 296 26.73 37.12 6.10
CA SER A 296 27.66 38.01 6.79
C SER A 296 28.64 38.68 5.82
N VAL A 297 29.16 39.85 6.20
CA VAL A 297 30.18 40.56 5.42
C VAL A 297 31.42 40.77 6.29
N VAL A 298 32.52 40.13 5.90
CA VAL A 298 33.82 40.24 6.56
C VAL A 298 34.70 41.17 5.73
N THR A 299 35.14 42.28 6.31
CA THR A 299 36.10 43.18 5.68
C THR A 299 37.47 42.92 6.26
N ASP A 300 38.44 42.57 5.42
CA ASP A 300 39.83 42.47 5.84
C ASP A 300 40.37 43.90 6.01
N GLN A 301 40.90 44.25 7.18
CA GLN A 301 41.43 45.59 7.44
C GLN A 301 42.78 45.82 6.74
N MET A 302 43.47 44.75 6.33
CA MET A 302 44.74 44.83 5.60
C MET A 302 44.55 44.82 4.08
N GLN A 303 43.44 44.30 3.57
CA GLN A 303 43.16 44.27 2.13
C GLN A 303 42.02 45.24 1.77
N ARG A 304 42.11 45.89 0.60
CA ARG A 304 41.03 46.78 0.11
C ARG A 304 39.82 46.00 -0.42
N PHE A 305 39.64 44.77 0.03
CA PHE A 305 38.61 43.84 -0.41
C PHE A 305 37.84 43.30 0.79
N ALA A 306 36.53 43.19 0.62
CA ALA A 306 35.63 42.50 1.52
C ALA A 306 35.31 41.11 0.95
N GLN A 307 34.93 40.20 1.84
CA GLN A 307 34.37 38.91 1.53
C GLN A 307 32.99 38.81 2.16
N ALA A 308 32.04 38.23 1.45
CA ALA A 308 30.70 38.01 1.98
C ALA A 308 30.37 36.52 1.98
N GLU A 309 29.86 36.01 3.09
CA GLU A 309 29.30 34.68 3.18
C GLU A 309 27.83 34.72 2.75
N VAL A 310 27.41 33.71 2.01
CA VAL A 310 26.09 33.62 1.40
C VAL A 310 25.49 32.25 1.68
N ASP A 311 24.26 32.24 2.17
CA ASP A 311 23.48 31.04 2.34
C ASP A 311 22.77 30.71 1.02
N PRO A 312 23.01 29.54 0.41
CA PRO A 312 22.36 29.15 -0.85
C PRO A 312 20.86 28.97 -0.64
N SER A 313 20.05 29.44 -1.59
CA SER A 313 18.59 29.27 -1.56
C SER A 313 18.15 27.87 -2.01
N ALA A 314 18.97 27.18 -2.80
CA ALA A 314 18.65 25.87 -3.33
C ALA A 314 18.86 24.76 -2.29
N LEU A 315 17.88 23.85 -2.17
CA LEU A 315 17.96 22.67 -1.30
C LEU A 315 18.76 21.55 -1.97
N LEU A 316 20.09 21.70 -1.98
CA LEU A 316 21.03 20.84 -2.72
C LEU A 316 21.02 19.37 -2.28
N ASP A 317 20.58 19.09 -1.04
CA ASP A 317 20.59 17.76 -0.40
C ASP A 317 19.24 17.01 -0.46
N ARG A 318 18.14 17.70 -0.79
CA ARG A 318 16.76 17.18 -0.65
C ARG A 318 15.92 17.20 -1.91
N THR A 319 16.43 17.79 -2.98
CA THR A 319 15.67 17.99 -4.20
C THR A 319 15.61 16.72 -5.04
N ARG A 320 14.41 16.26 -5.39
CA ARG A 320 14.21 15.08 -6.25
C ARG A 320 14.14 15.42 -7.74
N HIS A 321 13.54 16.56 -8.07
CA HIS A 321 13.30 16.97 -9.45
C HIS A 321 14.09 18.24 -9.74
N LEU A 322 14.78 18.25 -10.86
CA LEU A 322 15.65 19.33 -11.31
C LEU A 322 15.19 19.79 -12.69
N LEU A 323 15.54 21.02 -13.03
CA LEU A 323 15.21 21.66 -14.28
C LEU A 323 16.51 22.03 -15.00
N VAL A 324 16.73 21.45 -16.16
CA VAL A 324 17.86 21.80 -17.04
C VAL A 324 17.40 22.92 -17.96
N VAL A 325 18.04 24.08 -17.86
CA VAL A 325 17.68 25.27 -18.64
C VAL A 325 18.54 25.35 -19.90
N PHE A 326 17.89 25.43 -21.05
CA PHE A 326 18.57 25.61 -22.33
C PHE A 326 18.89 27.09 -22.55
N PRO A 327 20.08 27.41 -23.07
CA PRO A 327 20.43 28.77 -23.40
C PRO A 327 19.50 29.30 -24.48
N THR A 328 18.84 30.44 -24.21
CA THR A 328 18.09 31.16 -25.23
C THR A 328 19.11 31.76 -26.21
N GLU A 329 19.13 31.27 -27.44
CA GLU A 329 19.74 31.97 -28.56
C GLU A 329 18.91 33.24 -28.79
N VAL A 330 19.34 34.35 -28.18
CA VAL A 330 18.93 35.67 -28.66
C VAL A 330 19.62 35.80 -30.01
N GLU A 331 18.83 35.73 -31.09
CA GLU A 331 19.28 36.04 -32.45
C GLU A 331 20.08 37.34 -32.40
N THR A 332 21.39 37.22 -32.54
CA THR A 332 22.21 38.36 -32.91
C THR A 332 21.79 38.70 -34.32
N THR A 333 20.82 39.59 -34.47
CA THR A 333 20.80 40.47 -35.63
C THR A 333 22.11 41.25 -35.55
N SER A 334 23.16 40.68 -36.12
CA SER A 334 24.36 41.41 -36.50
C SER A 334 23.86 42.67 -37.21
N PRO A 335 24.25 43.88 -36.79
CA PRO A 335 24.02 45.05 -37.61
C PRO A 335 24.62 44.70 -38.97
N GLU A 336 23.73 44.56 -39.95
CA GLU A 336 24.09 44.47 -41.35
C GLU A 336 25.08 45.60 -41.59
N GLU A 337 26.28 45.19 -41.96
CA GLU A 337 27.38 46.03 -42.36
C GLU A 337 26.84 47.00 -43.40
N ALA A 338 26.49 48.21 -42.96
CA ALA A 338 26.09 49.28 -43.84
C ALA A 338 27.24 49.43 -44.85
N PRO A 339 27.01 49.22 -46.16
CA PRO A 339 28.08 49.34 -47.12
C PRO A 339 28.65 50.74 -47.00
N LEU A 340 29.95 50.82 -46.67
CA LEU A 340 30.72 52.05 -46.80
C LEU A 340 30.49 52.58 -48.22
N ALA A 341 29.68 53.62 -48.33
CA ALA A 341 29.59 54.40 -49.56
C ALA A 341 31.00 54.92 -49.84
N ALA A 342 31.58 54.42 -50.93
CA ALA A 342 32.88 54.84 -51.43
C ALA A 342 32.91 56.38 -51.56
N PRO A 343 34.02 57.05 -51.21
CA PRO A 343 34.16 58.46 -51.49
C PRO A 343 34.15 58.64 -53.01
N THR A 344 33.12 59.34 -53.50
CA THR A 344 33.02 59.77 -54.89
C THR A 344 34.19 60.72 -55.16
N SER A 345 35.23 60.23 -55.84
CA SER A 345 36.25 61.07 -56.44
C SER A 345 35.62 61.83 -57.59
N GLY A 346 35.06 63.01 -57.30
CA GLY A 346 34.68 64.01 -58.28
C GLY A 346 35.68 65.15 -58.24
N ALA A 347 36.73 65.07 -59.04
CA ALA A 347 37.47 66.25 -59.45
C ALA A 347 36.64 67.00 -60.50
N PRO A 348 36.50 68.34 -60.40
CA PRO A 348 36.26 69.16 -61.57
C PRO A 348 37.59 69.64 -62.12
N GLU A 349 37.88 69.17 -63.33
CA GLU A 349 38.70 69.89 -64.31
C GLU A 349 38.15 71.33 -64.50
N GLU A 350 39.07 72.28 -64.34
CA GLU A 350 39.34 73.42 -65.23
C GLU A 350 38.42 74.66 -65.32
N GLN A 351 39.13 75.81 -65.47
CA GLN A 351 38.74 77.11 -66.04
C GLN A 351 37.92 78.02 -65.09
N THR A 352 38.41 79.17 -64.62
CA THR A 352 38.97 80.32 -65.36
C THR A 352 39.68 81.27 -64.39
#